data_AF-A0AAW8PY26-F1
#
_entry.id   AF-A0AAW8PY26-F1
#
_cell.length_a   1.000
_cell.length_b   1.000
_cell.length_c   1.000
_cell.angle_alpha   90.00
_cell.angle_beta   90.00
_cell.angle_gamma   90.00
#
_symmetry.space_group_name_H-M   'P 1'
#
loop_
_entity.id
_entity.type
_entity.pdbx_description
1 polymer ?
#
loop_
_entity_poly.entity_id
_entity_poly.type
_entity_poly.pdbx_seq_one_letter_code
_entity_poly.pdbx_strand_id
1 'polypeptide(L)'
;MKEQHEFSDFTLVATPESPETPMEIQIKGEMSFKIDVLASSEFHCLGVDPKAEIHDEESLYRVCLKLDRKTNRPPEISFYMPLKDVKKLLEVSVVPVDIGFNTP
;
A
#
# COMPACT_ATOMS: atom_id res chain seq x y z
N MET A 1 -14.93 -13.92 0.89
CA MET A 1 -14.13 -14.31 2.10
C MET A 1 -13.20 -13.15 2.47
N LYS A 2 -12.88 -12.94 3.76
CA LYS A 2 -11.88 -11.94 4.19
C LYS A 2 -10.50 -12.59 4.32
N GLU A 3 -9.48 -11.96 3.77
CA GLU A 3 -8.08 -12.37 3.88
C GLU A 3 -7.30 -11.30 4.67
N GLN A 4 -6.42 -11.73 5.56
CA GLN A 4 -5.66 -10.82 6.43
C GLN A 4 -4.17 -11.03 6.20
N HIS A 5 -3.45 -9.93 5.97
CA HIS A 5 -2.02 -9.94 5.72
C HIS A 5 -1.33 -8.99 6.69
N GLU A 6 -0.47 -9.54 7.54
CA GLU A 6 0.25 -8.75 8.53
C GLU A 6 1.45 -8.02 7.94
N PHE A 7 1.61 -6.76 8.33
CA PHE A 7 2.79 -5.94 8.14
C PHE A 7 3.32 -5.50 9.52
N SER A 8 4.48 -4.84 9.55
CA SER A 8 5.10 -4.38 10.79
C SER A 8 4.18 -3.47 11.61
N ASP A 9 3.61 -2.45 10.97
CA ASP A 9 2.84 -1.39 11.65
C ASP A 9 1.33 -1.46 11.42
N PHE A 10 0.88 -2.34 10.53
CA PHE A 10 -0.53 -2.47 10.19
C PHE A 10 -0.89 -3.90 9.77
N THR A 11 -2.19 -4.16 9.69
CA THR A 11 -2.75 -5.35 9.06
C THR A 11 -3.59 -4.90 7.87
N LEU A 12 -3.38 -5.55 6.73
CA LEU A 12 -4.17 -5.34 5.54
C LEU A 12 -5.27 -6.40 5.47
N VAL A 13 -6.52 -5.96 5.38
CA VAL A 13 -7.67 -6.86 5.29
C VAL A 13 -8.28 -6.73 3.90
N ALA A 14 -8.13 -7.76 3.07
CA ALA A 14 -8.73 -7.83 1.74
C ALA A 14 -10.11 -8.48 1.82
N THR A 15 -11.11 -7.85 1.20
CA THR A 15 -12.47 -8.35 1.02
C THR A 15 -12.88 -8.13 -0.45
N PRO A 16 -12.38 -8.95 -1.40
CA PRO A 16 -12.57 -8.72 -2.85
C PRO A 16 -14.05 -8.65 -3.28
N GLU A 17 -14.94 -9.28 -2.50
CA GLU A 17 -16.38 -9.30 -2.74
C GLU A 17 -17.08 -7.98 -2.35
N SER A 18 -16.40 -7.07 -1.67
CA SER A 18 -16.93 -5.74 -1.31
C SER A 18 -16.67 -4.75 -2.45
N PRO A 19 -17.70 -4.32 -3.21
CA PRO A 19 -17.52 -3.53 -4.42
C PRO A 19 -17.06 -2.08 -4.15
N GLU A 20 -17.34 -1.53 -2.97
CA GLU A 20 -17.01 -0.15 -2.63
C GLU A 20 -15.70 -0.06 -1.85
N THR A 21 -15.51 -0.95 -0.88
CA THR A 21 -14.35 -0.97 0.02
C THR A 21 -13.72 -2.37 0.02
N PRO A 22 -13.02 -2.74 -1.07
CA PRO A 22 -12.50 -4.09 -1.21
C PRO A 22 -11.29 -4.34 -0.31
N MET A 23 -10.75 -3.32 0.36
CA MET A 23 -9.62 -3.43 1.29
C MET A 23 -9.76 -2.48 2.49
N GLU A 24 -9.10 -2.81 3.59
CA GLU A 24 -9.02 -2.01 4.81
C GLU A 24 -7.58 -2.09 5.38
N ILE A 25 -7.03 -0.97 5.83
CA ILE A 25 -5.76 -0.90 6.57
C ILE A 25 -6.08 -0.69 8.05
N GLN A 26 -5.68 -1.61 8.91
CA GLN A 26 -5.83 -1.53 10.37
C GLN A 26 -4.48 -1.23 11.00
N ILE A 27 -4.34 -0.08 11.69
CA ILE A 27 -3.07 0.32 12.30
C ILE A 27 -2.86 -0.42 13.63
N LYS A 28 -1.69 -1.03 13.81
CA LYS A 28 -1.35 -1.75 15.05
C LYS A 28 -1.11 -0.76 16.18
N GLY A 29 -1.55 -1.09 17.40
CA GLY A 29 -1.35 -0.26 18.59
C GLY A 29 -2.36 0.89 18.77
N GLU A 30 -3.06 1.29 17.71
CA GLU A 30 -4.12 2.31 17.75
C GLU A 30 -5.50 1.65 17.83
N MET A 31 -6.19 1.77 18.97
CA MET A 31 -7.51 1.14 19.12
C MET A 31 -8.52 1.73 18.14
N SER A 32 -9.10 0.86 17.31
CA SER A 32 -10.21 1.17 16.39
C SER A 32 -9.89 2.13 15.25
N PHE A 33 -8.61 2.42 14.96
CA PHE A 33 -8.25 3.20 13.78
C PHE A 33 -8.10 2.32 12.55
N LYS A 34 -8.89 2.64 11.52
CA LYS A 34 -8.87 1.93 10.24
C LYS A 34 -9.08 2.89 9.08
N ILE A 35 -8.46 2.54 7.95
CA ILE A 35 -8.59 3.27 6.69
C ILE A 35 -9.26 2.34 5.69
N ASP A 36 -10.47 2.69 5.27
CA ASP A 36 -11.15 1.99 4.18
C ASP A 36 -10.47 2.36 2.85
N VAL A 37 -10.04 1.36 2.10
CA VAL A 37 -9.45 1.52 0.77
C VAL A 37 -10.55 1.30 -0.26
N LEU A 38 -10.86 2.37 -1.01
CA LEU A 38 -11.95 2.35 -1.98
C LEU A 38 -11.55 1.56 -3.23
N ALA A 39 -12.52 1.00 -3.95
CA ALA A 39 -12.25 0.35 -5.24
C ALA A 39 -11.66 1.31 -6.31
N SER A 40 -11.82 2.62 -6.12
CA SER A 40 -11.20 3.67 -6.93
C SER A 40 -9.78 4.03 -6.50
N SER A 41 -9.32 3.52 -5.36
CA SER A 41 -8.01 3.84 -4.82
C SER A 41 -6.88 3.12 -5.57
N GLU A 42 -5.66 3.60 -5.38
CA GLU A 42 -4.44 2.95 -5.87
C GLU A 42 -3.26 3.27 -4.94
N PHE A 43 -2.30 2.36 -4.90
CA PHE A 43 -1.03 2.56 -4.20
C PHE A 43 0.06 2.95 -5.20
N HIS A 44 0.87 3.94 -4.84
CA HIS A 44 2.09 4.32 -5.55
C HIS A 44 3.29 4.12 -4.63
N CYS A 45 4.21 3.26 -5.03
CA CYS A 45 5.41 2.93 -4.25
C CYS A 45 6.62 3.61 -4.89
N LEU A 46 7.30 4.45 -4.11
CA LEU A 46 8.44 5.25 -4.56
C LEU A 46 9.65 4.93 -3.68
N GLY A 47 10.76 4.50 -4.28
CA GLY A 47 12.03 4.31 -3.57
C GLY A 47 12.48 5.61 -2.93
N VAL A 48 12.80 5.58 -1.62
CA VAL A 48 13.24 6.78 -0.89
C VAL A 48 14.71 7.09 -1.15
N ASP A 49 15.53 6.05 -1.32
CA ASP A 49 16.94 6.19 -1.68
C ASP A 49 17.10 6.05 -3.20
N PRO A 50 17.64 7.06 -3.91
CA PRO A 50 17.97 6.93 -5.33
C PRO A 50 19.03 5.86 -5.61
N LYS A 51 19.74 5.37 -4.59
CA LYS A 51 20.68 4.26 -4.65
C LYS A 51 20.09 2.93 -4.18
N ALA A 52 18.82 2.90 -3.76
CA ALA A 52 18.15 1.66 -3.40
C ALA A 52 18.21 0.73 -4.61
N GLU A 53 19.02 -0.32 -4.50
CA GLU A 53 19.06 -1.36 -5.50
C GLU A 53 17.76 -2.16 -5.40
N ILE A 54 17.17 -2.50 -6.54
CA ILE A 54 15.92 -3.29 -6.64
C ILE A 54 16.06 -4.68 -5.96
N HIS A 55 17.28 -5.08 -5.61
CA HIS A 55 17.61 -6.33 -4.96
C HIS A 55 17.79 -6.25 -3.44
N ASP A 56 17.88 -5.04 -2.86
CA ASP A 56 17.98 -4.89 -1.41
C ASP A 56 16.57 -4.87 -0.79
N GLU A 57 16.22 -5.95 -0.13
CA GLU A 57 14.88 -6.15 0.44
C GLU A 57 14.56 -5.24 1.62
N GLU A 58 15.58 -4.65 2.26
CA GLU A 58 15.42 -3.70 3.36
C GLU A 58 15.40 -2.24 2.89
N SER A 59 15.64 -1.98 1.60
CA SER A 59 15.53 -0.63 1.04
C SER A 59 14.15 -0.05 1.27
N LEU A 60 14.11 1.19 1.76
CA LEU A 60 12.88 1.83 2.21
C LEU A 60 12.12 2.46 1.05
N TYR A 61 10.82 2.17 0.96
CA TYR A 61 9.90 2.75 0.00
C TYR A 61 8.86 3.61 0.72
N ARG A 62 8.52 4.75 0.11
CA ARG A 62 7.34 5.52 0.46
C ARG A 62 6.16 4.95 -0.32
N VAL A 63 5.17 4.46 0.39
CA VAL A 63 3.90 3.99 -0.17
C VAL A 63 2.86 5.08 0.01
N CYS A 64 2.34 5.54 -1.12
CA CYS A 64 1.37 6.61 -1.23
C CYS A 64 0.01 6.02 -1.60
N LEU A 65 -0.98 6.11 -0.71
CA LEU A 65 -2.35 5.73 -1.00
C LEU A 65 -3.08 6.95 -1.57
N LYS A 66 -3.60 6.80 -2.79
CA LYS A 66 -4.47 7.75 -3.45
C LYS A 66 -5.90 7.23 -3.37
N LEU A 67 -6.81 8.01 -2.79
CA LEU A 67 -8.18 7.54 -2.53
C LEU A 67 -9.03 7.44 -3.82
N ASP A 68 -8.76 8.31 -4.80
CA ASP A 68 -9.35 8.24 -6.14
C ASP A 68 -8.31 8.46 -7.23
N ARG A 69 -7.97 7.38 -7.94
CA ARG A 69 -7.03 7.37 -9.07
C ARG A 69 -7.38 8.34 -10.20
N LYS A 70 -8.66 8.69 -10.36
CA LYS A 70 -9.13 9.57 -11.44
C LYS A 70 -8.79 11.04 -11.21
N THR A 71 -8.45 11.42 -9.97
CA THR A 71 -8.13 12.82 -9.66
C THR A 71 -6.64 13.08 -9.84
N ASN A 72 -6.25 14.32 -10.14
CA ASN A 72 -4.84 14.75 -10.11
C ASN A 72 -4.43 15.22 -8.70
N ARG A 73 -5.17 14.82 -7.66
CA ARG A 73 -4.83 15.20 -6.29
C ARG A 73 -3.59 14.43 -5.84
N PRO A 74 -2.73 15.07 -5.02
CA PRO A 74 -1.63 14.37 -4.38
C PRO A 74 -2.19 13.27 -3.45
N PRO A 75 -1.40 12.23 -3.18
CA PRO A 75 -1.79 11.16 -2.27
C PRO A 75 -2.21 11.70 -0.90
N GLU A 76 -3.31 11.19 -0.36
CA GLU A 76 -3.86 11.65 0.91
C GLU A 76 -3.15 11.01 2.11
N ILE A 77 -2.64 9.80 1.93
CA ILE A 77 -2.01 9.02 3.00
C ILE A 77 -0.67 8.49 2.49
N SER A 78 0.38 8.60 3.30
CA SER A 78 1.70 8.08 2.97
C SER A 78 2.32 7.42 4.19
N PHE A 79 2.97 6.29 3.97
CA PHE A 79 3.69 5.54 4.98
C PHE A 79 4.92 4.88 4.36
N TYR A 80 5.82 4.37 5.19
CA TYR A 80 7.08 3.80 4.75
C TYR A 80 7.13 2.31 5.07
N MET A 81 7.66 1.52 4.16
CA MET A 81 7.90 0.09 4.38
C MET A 81 9.10 -0.40 3.57
N PRO A 82 9.77 -1.49 3.99
CA PRO A 82 10.86 -2.09 3.22
C PRO A 82 10.35 -2.74 1.92
N LEU A 83 11.24 -2.92 0.94
CA LEU A 83 10.90 -3.51 -0.36
C LEU A 83 10.26 -4.90 -0.26
N LYS A 84 10.67 -5.75 0.70
CA LYS A 84 10.00 -7.04 0.95
C LYS A 84 8.50 -6.88 1.24
N ASP A 85 8.14 -5.84 1.98
CA ASP A 85 6.74 -5.55 2.32
C ASP A 85 6.03 -4.93 1.11
N VAL A 86 6.70 -4.12 0.29
CA VAL A 86 6.13 -3.63 -0.98
C VAL A 86 5.82 -4.79 -1.93
N LYS A 87 6.73 -5.76 -2.07
CA LYS A 87 6.49 -6.97 -2.88
C LYS A 87 5.29 -7.75 -2.36
N LYS A 88 5.20 -7.93 -1.04
CA LYS A 88 4.04 -8.55 -0.40
C LYS A 88 2.76 -7.76 -0.69
N LEU A 89 2.77 -6.44 -0.58
CA LEU A 89 1.62 -5.58 -0.91
C LEU A 89 1.19 -5.77 -2.37
N LEU A 90 2.12 -5.85 -3.32
CA LEU A 90 1.84 -6.11 -4.73
C LEU A 90 1.13 -7.47 -4.93
N GLU A 91 1.51 -8.50 -4.16
CA GLU A 91 0.92 -9.83 -4.24
C GLU A 91 -0.50 -9.90 -3.67
N VAL A 92 -0.76 -9.16 -2.58
CA VAL A 92 -2.01 -9.32 -1.80
C VAL A 92 -3.03 -8.20 -2.04
N SER A 93 -2.62 -7.09 -2.66
CA SER A 93 -3.50 -5.96 -2.91
C SER A 93 -4.54 -6.31 -3.98
N VAL A 94 -5.80 -5.97 -3.71
CA VAL A 94 -6.91 -6.11 -4.66
C VAL A 94 -7.25 -4.79 -5.37
N VAL A 95 -6.57 -3.70 -4.99
CA VAL A 95 -6.53 -2.44 -5.74
C VAL A 95 -5.17 -2.31 -6.44
N PRO A 96 -5.05 -1.49 -7.51
CA PRO A 96 -3.79 -1.33 -8.22
C PRO A 96 -2.64 -0.88 -7.32
N VAL A 97 -1.46 -1.45 -7.56
CA VAL A 97 -0.20 -1.04 -6.95
C VAL A 97 0.77 -0.72 -8.08
N ASP A 98 1.19 0.54 -8.17
CA ASP A 98 2.21 1.00 -9.10
C ASP A 98 3.55 1.13 -8.36
N ILE A 99 4.57 0.43 -8.83
CA ILE A 99 5.92 0.56 -8.31
C ILE A 99 6.69 1.43 -9.29
N GLY A 100 6.84 2.70 -8.92
CA GLY A 100 7.74 3.62 -9.58
C GLY A 100 9.18 3.22 -9.27
N PHE A 101 9.66 2.16 -9.92
CA PHE A 101 11.09 2.00 -10.08
C PHE A 101 11.57 3.22 -10.85
N ASN A 102 12.55 3.94 -10.30
CA ASN A 102 13.28 4.91 -11.09
C ASN A 102 13.97 4.14 -12.21
N THR A 103 13.28 3.92 -13.33
CA THR A 103 13.94 3.57 -14.59
C THR A 103 14.86 4.74 -14.91
N PRO A 104 16.19 4.52 -15.00
CA PRO A 104 17.14 5.57 -15.36
C PRO A 104 16.81 6.20 -16.71
#